data_AF-A0A954Z960-F1
#
_entry.id   AF-A0A954Z960-F1
#
_cell.length_a   1.000
_cell.length_b   1.000
_cell.length_c   1.000
_cell.angle_alpha   90.00
_cell.angle_beta   90.00
_cell.angle_gamma   90.00
#
_symmetry.space_group_name_H-M   'P 1'
#
loop_
_entity.id
_entity.type
_entity.pdbx_description
1 polymer ?
#
loop_
_entity_poly.entity_id
_entity_poly.type
_entity_poly.pdbx_seq_one_letter_code
_entity_poly.pdbx_strand_id
1 'polypeptide(L)'
;MSDAESLFALLAVVYVIDCAQWAPLDSVVFSAPWGNAFRARFPHFALGNGRGALVLANPLPPLGPAAITQPSPLSFSPEGVAAFPAQTLNTHAIGNWTLSAGKREESGGAFRAWDDVARWSVDDQKILADGGFFATVNSHALARRLVKDMNRIGRLSAESRAAAIERVVERRCSLTAITRRVRVYEERTRGLRTLCNVFWCYFFGVGAMLVWHSPARRQWAALLAGLVALMVATIVRFRATYRKLYPRQRKRWRGHGLMMLFSPMEAIRAYDLASREAFSEFDPLGVAYALCPSHELRRIARIVVADCEHPVVEQAELDARAEATVLWYRRRYDARIERMLEEMQLDRRQISAPPQSAGDDCRTYCPRCETQFSLEEGACETCGGIALLPLFPTGSSPSDVKFLGQESSSVGE
;
A
#
# COMPACT_ATOMS: atom_id res chain seq x y z
N MET A 1 38.80 -15.81 -5.79
CA MET A 1 37.69 -16.11 -4.89
C MET A 1 37.68 -17.59 -4.61
N SER A 2 37.61 -17.98 -3.34
CA SER A 2 37.35 -19.37 -2.96
C SER A 2 35.90 -19.77 -3.27
N ASP A 3 35.63 -21.08 -3.34
CA ASP A 3 34.26 -21.58 -3.53
C ASP A 3 33.32 -21.10 -2.42
N ALA A 4 33.83 -20.96 -1.19
CA ALA A 4 33.06 -20.45 -0.05
C ALA A 4 32.68 -18.97 -0.21
N GLU A 5 33.61 -18.14 -0.70
CA GLU A 5 33.33 -16.73 -1.00
C GLU A 5 32.28 -16.60 -2.12
N SER A 6 32.40 -17.41 -3.18
CA SER A 6 31.44 -17.42 -4.28
C SER A 6 30.04 -17.85 -3.83
N LEU A 7 29.95 -18.89 -2.99
CA LEU A 7 28.69 -19.34 -2.41
C LEU A 7 28.07 -18.27 -1.52
N PHE A 8 28.88 -17.61 -0.68
CA PHE A 8 28.40 -16.55 0.20
C PHE A 8 27.91 -15.31 -0.59
N ALA A 9 28.62 -14.94 -1.66
CA ALA A 9 28.19 -13.89 -2.58
C ALA A 9 26.85 -14.25 -3.26
N LEU A 10 26.70 -15.50 -3.71
CA LEU A 10 25.44 -15.98 -4.27
C LEU A 10 24.28 -15.91 -3.26
N LEU A 11 24.52 -16.29 -2.01
CA LEU A 11 23.51 -16.18 -0.94
C LEU A 11 23.13 -14.73 -0.66
N ALA A 12 24.09 -13.80 -0.71
CA ALA A 12 23.81 -12.36 -0.57
C ALA A 12 22.95 -11.84 -1.73
N VAL A 13 23.22 -12.28 -2.98
CA VAL A 13 22.39 -11.93 -4.14
C VAL A 13 20.97 -12.48 -4.00
N VAL A 14 20.82 -13.75 -3.62
CA VAL A 14 19.50 -14.35 -3.36
C VAL A 14 18.75 -13.58 -2.28
N TYR A 15 19.43 -13.18 -1.20
CA TYR A 15 18.82 -12.36 -0.16
C TYR A 15 18.34 -10.99 -0.66
N VAL A 16 19.12 -10.30 -1.49
CA VAL A 16 18.70 -9.03 -2.10
C VAL A 16 17.48 -9.23 -3.00
N ILE A 17 17.40 -10.34 -3.73
CA ILE A 17 16.23 -10.70 -4.54
C ILE A 17 15.01 -10.93 -3.63
N ASP A 18 15.17 -11.63 -2.50
CA ASP A 18 14.09 -11.83 -1.51
C ASP A 18 13.63 -10.51 -0.84
N CYS A 19 14.43 -9.45 -0.92
CA CYS A 19 14.02 -8.11 -0.48
C CYS A 19 13.05 -7.43 -1.48
N ALA A 20 12.96 -7.92 -2.72
CA ALA A 20 12.05 -7.40 -3.73
C ALA A 20 10.64 -7.94 -3.49
N GLN A 21 9.71 -7.06 -3.11
CA GLN A 21 8.33 -7.43 -2.86
C GLN A 21 7.45 -7.11 -4.05
N TRP A 22 6.63 -8.09 -4.47
CA TRP A 22 5.60 -7.85 -5.48
C TRP A 22 4.39 -7.14 -4.84
N ALA A 23 4.10 -5.93 -5.31
CA ALA A 23 2.99 -5.10 -4.84
C ALA A 23 2.04 -4.75 -5.99
N PRO A 24 0.70 -4.84 -5.80
CA PRO A 24 -0.27 -4.44 -6.82
C PRO A 24 -0.14 -2.97 -7.22
N LEU A 25 -0.43 -2.62 -8.47
CA LEU A 25 -0.20 -1.26 -8.99
C LEU A 25 -1.02 -0.18 -8.28
N ASP A 26 -2.20 -0.54 -7.75
CA ASP A 26 -3.10 0.34 -6.98
C ASP A 26 -2.74 0.43 -5.50
N SER A 27 -1.71 -0.28 -5.04
CA SER A 27 -1.29 -0.30 -3.65
C SER A 27 -0.32 0.84 -3.31
N VAL A 28 -0.29 1.20 -2.02
CA VAL A 28 0.72 2.08 -1.43
C VAL A 28 1.56 1.23 -0.49
N VAL A 29 2.88 1.24 -0.72
CA VAL A 29 3.85 0.51 0.11
C VAL A 29 4.55 1.48 1.04
N PHE A 30 4.30 1.36 2.34
CA PHE A 30 5.02 2.09 3.36
C PHE A 30 6.25 1.30 3.79
N SER A 31 7.44 1.87 3.58
CA SER A 31 8.71 1.22 3.92
C SER A 31 9.61 2.16 4.71
N ALA A 32 10.30 1.65 5.71
CA ALA A 32 11.28 2.42 6.49
C ALA A 32 12.72 2.01 6.08
N PRO A 33 13.40 2.77 5.19
CA PRO A 33 14.73 2.42 4.72
C PRO A 33 15.80 2.54 5.81
N TRP A 34 15.62 3.43 6.78
CA TRP A 34 16.44 3.49 7.99
C TRP A 34 15.61 3.98 9.17
N GLY A 35 15.72 3.27 10.30
CA GLY A 35 15.01 3.64 11.53
C GLY A 35 13.50 3.45 11.45
N ASN A 36 12.75 4.42 11.98
CA ASN A 36 11.29 4.37 12.12
C ASN A 36 10.56 5.36 11.19
N ALA A 37 11.27 6.06 10.32
CA ALA A 37 10.65 7.01 9.38
C ALA A 37 10.17 6.26 8.13
N PHE A 38 8.87 5.96 8.07
CA PHE A 38 8.27 5.36 6.88
C PHE A 38 8.20 6.36 5.74
N ARG A 39 8.40 5.86 4.52
CA ARG A 39 8.13 6.56 3.27
C ARG A 39 7.11 5.76 2.47
N ALA A 40 6.18 6.47 1.84
CA ALA A 40 5.22 5.89 0.94
C ALA A 40 5.84 5.74 -0.45
N ARG A 41 5.72 4.53 -1.01
CA ARG A 41 6.20 4.17 -2.34
C ARG A 41 5.03 3.64 -3.15
N PHE A 42 4.94 4.10 -4.38
CA PHE A 42 3.99 3.61 -5.36
C PHE A 42 4.73 2.62 -6.28
N PRO A 43 4.18 1.43 -6.53
CA PRO A 43 4.80 0.47 -7.44
C PRO A 43 4.95 1.07 -8.84
N HIS A 44 6.16 1.04 -9.39
CA HIS A 44 6.49 1.67 -10.68
C HIS A 44 6.52 0.64 -11.80
N PHE A 45 5.89 0.93 -12.94
CA PHE A 45 5.70 -0.02 -14.03
C PHE A 45 7.01 -0.52 -14.67
N ALA A 46 8.09 0.27 -14.62
CA ALA A 46 9.39 -0.10 -15.19
C ALA A 46 9.93 -1.45 -14.67
N LEU A 47 9.50 -1.90 -13.47
CA LEU A 47 9.86 -3.19 -12.88
C LEU A 47 8.62 -4.04 -12.58
N GLY A 48 7.59 -3.96 -13.43
CA GLY A 48 6.30 -4.59 -13.20
C GLY A 48 5.58 -5.08 -14.45
N ASN A 49 4.33 -5.48 -14.25
CA ASN A 49 3.36 -5.82 -15.31
C ASN A 49 1.95 -5.38 -14.86
N GLY A 50 0.92 -5.70 -15.64
CA GLY A 50 -0.47 -5.32 -15.31
C GLY A 50 -1.03 -5.86 -13.99
N ARG A 51 -0.31 -6.75 -13.28
CA ARG A 51 -0.71 -7.30 -11.97
C ARG A 51 0.00 -6.64 -10.78
N GLY A 52 1.02 -5.83 -11.02
CA GLY A 52 1.84 -5.26 -9.94
C GLY A 52 3.24 -4.90 -10.41
N ALA A 53 4.01 -4.35 -9.49
CA ALA A 53 5.42 -4.10 -9.71
C ALA A 53 6.25 -4.45 -8.49
N LEU A 54 7.55 -4.62 -8.72
CA LEU A 54 8.52 -4.84 -7.66
C LEU A 54 8.73 -3.54 -6.86
N VAL A 55 8.65 -3.66 -5.55
CA VAL A 55 9.07 -2.64 -4.59
C VAL A 55 10.16 -3.24 -3.72
N LEU A 56 11.35 -2.65 -3.78
CA LEU A 56 12.47 -3.11 -2.98
C LEU A 56 12.25 -2.70 -1.52
N ALA A 57 12.07 -3.67 -0.63
CA ALA A 57 12.13 -3.43 0.80
C ALA A 57 13.59 -3.20 1.22
N ASN A 58 13.81 -2.69 2.44
CA ASN A 58 15.17 -2.39 2.92
C ASN A 58 16.06 -3.66 2.87
N PRO A 59 17.16 -3.69 2.08
CA PRO A 59 18.05 -4.84 1.98
C PRO A 59 19.11 -4.87 3.08
N LEU A 60 19.33 -3.77 3.79
CA LEU A 60 20.11 -3.80 5.02
C LEU A 60 19.31 -4.53 6.10
N PRO A 61 19.92 -5.03 7.20
CA PRO A 61 19.25 -5.80 8.24
C PRO A 61 17.84 -5.26 8.47
N PRO A 62 16.79 -6.10 8.65
CA PRO A 62 15.38 -5.71 8.51
C PRO A 62 14.96 -4.74 9.62
N LEU A 63 15.46 -3.52 9.50
CA LEU A 63 15.30 -2.40 10.41
C LEU A 63 13.92 -1.80 10.20
N GLY A 64 13.38 -1.86 8.99
CA GLY A 64 12.06 -1.37 8.66
C GLY A 64 11.25 -2.42 7.92
N PRO A 65 9.98 -2.65 8.31
CA PRO A 65 9.10 -3.52 7.57
C PRO A 65 8.60 -2.81 6.30
N ALA A 66 8.11 -3.58 5.33
CA ALA A 66 7.22 -3.06 4.29
C ALA A 66 5.75 -3.37 4.61
N ALA A 67 4.95 -2.32 4.76
CA ALA A 67 3.51 -2.40 4.96
C ALA A 67 2.79 -2.06 3.65
N ILE A 68 1.85 -2.91 3.23
CA ILE A 68 1.10 -2.70 2.00
C ILE A 68 -0.35 -2.37 2.36
N THR A 69 -0.87 -1.31 1.76
CA THR A 69 -2.29 -0.96 1.78
C THR A 69 -2.78 -0.69 0.37
N GLN A 70 -4.08 -0.64 0.17
CA GLN A 70 -4.70 -0.22 -1.07
C GLN A 70 -6.01 0.52 -0.80
N PRO A 71 -6.45 1.42 -1.71
CA PRO A 71 -7.82 1.87 -1.77
C PRO A 71 -8.83 0.70 -1.82
N SER A 72 -10.10 0.98 -1.58
CA SER A 72 -11.12 -0.07 -1.74
C SER A 72 -11.17 -0.49 -3.22
N PRO A 73 -10.97 -1.78 -3.56
CA PRO A 73 -11.09 -2.26 -4.94
C PRO A 73 -12.55 -2.37 -5.40
N LEU A 74 -13.49 -2.13 -4.48
CA LEU A 74 -14.93 -2.18 -4.70
C LEU A 74 -15.57 -0.84 -4.34
N SER A 75 -16.62 -0.48 -5.08
CA SER A 75 -17.52 0.62 -4.76
C SER A 75 -18.89 0.09 -4.40
N PHE A 76 -19.51 0.66 -3.38
CA PHE A 76 -20.80 0.20 -2.84
C PHE A 76 -21.86 1.29 -2.99
N SER A 77 -23.09 0.89 -3.29
CA SER A 77 -24.27 1.75 -3.20
C SER A 77 -25.45 0.97 -2.60
N PRO A 78 -26.58 1.63 -2.26
CA PRO A 78 -27.78 0.94 -1.80
C PRO A 78 -28.35 -0.08 -2.81
N GLU A 79 -28.08 0.11 -4.09
CA GLU A 79 -28.55 -0.72 -5.20
C GLU A 79 -27.67 -1.96 -5.42
N GLY A 80 -26.35 -1.83 -5.23
CA GLY A 80 -25.44 -2.94 -5.46
C GLY A 80 -23.98 -2.66 -5.14
N VAL A 81 -23.12 -3.48 -5.76
CA VAL A 81 -21.67 -3.36 -5.67
C VAL A 81 -21.06 -3.43 -7.05
N ALA A 82 -20.10 -2.53 -7.31
CA ALA A 82 -19.29 -2.52 -8.52
C ALA A 82 -17.86 -2.95 -8.18
N ALA A 83 -17.28 -3.84 -9.00
CA ALA A 83 -15.88 -4.23 -8.94
C ALA A 83 -14.96 -3.15 -9.53
N PHE A 84 -15.17 -1.90 -9.10
CA PHE A 84 -14.47 -0.72 -9.58
C PHE A 84 -14.06 0.16 -8.39
N PRO A 85 -12.78 0.54 -8.25
CA PRO A 85 -12.35 1.39 -7.16
C PRO A 85 -12.83 2.82 -7.39
N ALA A 86 -13.34 3.47 -6.35
CA ALA A 86 -13.67 4.90 -6.44
C ALA A 86 -12.43 5.82 -6.47
N GLN A 87 -11.24 5.25 -6.24
CA GLN A 87 -9.99 5.99 -6.11
C GLN A 87 -8.89 5.39 -6.96
N THR A 88 -7.94 6.22 -7.41
CA THR A 88 -6.81 5.77 -8.20
C THR A 88 -5.54 6.54 -7.81
N LEU A 89 -4.89 6.10 -6.73
CA LEU A 89 -3.76 6.86 -6.16
C LEU A 89 -2.46 6.78 -7.00
N ASN A 90 -2.31 5.79 -7.87
CA ASN A 90 -1.13 5.66 -8.73
C ASN A 90 -1.40 6.25 -10.12
N THR A 91 -0.96 7.48 -10.35
CA THR A 91 -1.12 8.21 -11.62
C THR A 91 -0.34 7.57 -12.76
N HIS A 92 0.84 7.00 -12.49
CA HIS A 92 1.65 6.33 -13.52
C HIS A 92 1.03 5.02 -14.00
N ALA A 93 0.11 4.44 -13.24
CA ALA A 93 -0.58 3.26 -13.69
C ALA A 93 -1.56 3.58 -14.84
N ILE A 94 -2.10 4.81 -14.92
CA ILE A 94 -3.27 5.20 -15.76
C ILE A 94 -3.13 4.77 -17.23
N GLY A 95 -1.98 5.05 -17.87
CA GLY A 95 -1.74 4.68 -19.27
C GLY A 95 -1.78 3.17 -19.56
N ASN A 96 -1.65 2.34 -18.52
CA ASN A 96 -1.66 0.89 -18.59
C ASN A 96 -2.83 0.24 -17.79
N TRP A 97 -3.82 1.00 -17.31
CA TRP A 97 -5.01 0.40 -16.67
C TRP A 97 -5.78 -0.49 -17.65
N THR A 98 -5.69 -0.22 -18.95
CA THR A 98 -6.18 -1.10 -20.02
C THR A 98 -5.57 -2.51 -19.98
N LEU A 99 -4.34 -2.69 -19.46
CA LEU A 99 -3.71 -4.01 -19.31
C LEU A 99 -4.17 -4.74 -18.03
N SER A 100 -4.47 -4.01 -16.95
CA SER A 100 -5.20 -4.59 -15.80
C SER A 100 -6.67 -4.87 -16.15
N ALA A 101 -7.21 -4.13 -17.13
CA ALA A 101 -8.52 -4.37 -17.74
C ALA A 101 -8.59 -5.66 -18.59
N GLY A 102 -7.45 -6.23 -19.00
CA GLY A 102 -7.42 -7.56 -19.62
C GLY A 102 -7.92 -8.70 -18.71
N LYS A 103 -8.02 -8.49 -17.38
CA LYS A 103 -8.80 -9.35 -16.46
C LYS A 103 -10.20 -8.81 -16.14
N ARG A 104 -10.47 -7.54 -16.44
CA ARG A 104 -11.81 -6.95 -16.36
C ARG A 104 -12.72 -7.47 -17.47
N GLU A 105 -12.19 -7.85 -18.63
CA GLU A 105 -12.98 -8.54 -19.67
C GLU A 105 -13.55 -9.87 -19.17
N GLU A 106 -12.81 -10.65 -18.38
CA GLU A 106 -13.34 -11.86 -17.72
C GLU A 106 -14.42 -11.54 -16.66
N SER A 107 -14.47 -10.32 -16.14
CA SER A 107 -15.40 -9.87 -15.10
C SER A 107 -16.44 -8.85 -15.58
N GLY A 108 -16.49 -8.54 -16.89
CA GLY A 108 -17.53 -7.78 -17.58
C GLY A 108 -18.00 -6.49 -16.90
N GLY A 109 -17.13 -5.72 -16.24
CA GLY A 109 -17.53 -4.50 -15.53
C GLY A 109 -18.66 -4.71 -14.52
N ALA A 110 -18.76 -5.92 -13.95
CA ALA A 110 -19.98 -6.44 -13.37
C ALA A 110 -20.41 -5.69 -12.11
N PHE A 111 -21.25 -4.68 -12.27
CA PHE A 111 -22.19 -4.33 -11.23
C PHE A 111 -23.01 -5.59 -10.86
N ARG A 112 -23.26 -5.77 -9.58
CA ARG A 112 -24.17 -6.79 -9.05
C ARG A 112 -25.14 -6.13 -8.10
N ALA A 113 -26.43 -6.23 -8.39
CA ALA A 113 -27.43 -5.79 -7.43
C ALA A 113 -27.33 -6.69 -6.18
N TRP A 114 -27.67 -6.14 -5.02
CA TRP A 114 -27.66 -6.93 -3.79
C TRP A 114 -28.62 -8.11 -3.85
N ASP A 115 -29.73 -7.95 -4.56
CA ASP A 115 -30.80 -8.96 -4.64
C ASP A 115 -30.49 -10.04 -5.69
N ASP A 116 -29.52 -9.80 -6.58
CA ASP A 116 -29.08 -10.74 -7.61
C ASP A 116 -28.03 -11.74 -7.11
N VAL A 117 -27.47 -11.53 -5.92
CA VAL A 117 -26.37 -12.36 -5.38
C VAL A 117 -26.81 -13.07 -4.11
N ALA A 118 -26.96 -14.38 -4.19
CA ALA A 118 -27.37 -15.18 -3.04
C ALA A 118 -26.25 -15.28 -1.98
N ARG A 119 -24.99 -15.34 -2.42
CA ARG A 119 -23.84 -15.54 -1.54
C ARG A 119 -22.55 -14.92 -2.04
N TRP A 120 -21.95 -14.11 -1.18
CA TRP A 120 -20.57 -13.67 -1.33
C TRP A 120 -19.61 -14.63 -0.61
N SER A 121 -18.51 -14.99 -1.26
CA SER A 121 -17.49 -15.88 -0.70
C SER A 121 -16.06 -15.45 -1.07
N VAL A 122 -15.07 -16.03 -0.40
CA VAL A 122 -13.64 -15.74 -0.61
C VAL A 122 -12.91 -17.02 -0.95
N ASP A 123 -12.10 -16.97 -2.00
CA ASP A 123 -11.07 -17.95 -2.34
C ASP A 123 -9.70 -17.26 -2.36
N ASP A 124 -8.95 -17.41 -1.27
CA ASP A 124 -7.72 -16.64 -0.97
C ASP A 124 -7.88 -15.11 -1.13
N GLN A 125 -7.40 -14.55 -2.24
CA GLN A 125 -7.47 -13.11 -2.56
C GLN A 125 -8.62 -12.76 -3.51
N LYS A 126 -9.37 -13.76 -3.98
CA LYS A 126 -10.49 -13.60 -4.90
C LYS A 126 -11.80 -13.50 -4.12
N ILE A 127 -12.61 -12.53 -4.48
CA ILE A 127 -14.00 -12.38 -4.06
C ILE A 127 -14.87 -13.02 -5.14
N LEU A 128 -15.78 -13.88 -4.70
CA LEU A 128 -16.69 -14.62 -5.57
C LEU A 128 -18.15 -14.24 -5.27
N ALA A 129 -18.96 -14.07 -6.31
CA ALA A 129 -20.42 -13.93 -6.26
C ALA A 129 -21.04 -15.23 -6.78
N ASP A 130 -21.76 -15.96 -5.91
CA ASP A 130 -22.37 -17.25 -6.25
C ASP A 130 -21.40 -18.27 -6.89
N GLY A 131 -20.14 -18.23 -6.44
CA GLY A 131 -19.05 -19.08 -6.96
C GLY A 131 -18.35 -18.53 -8.19
N GLY A 132 -18.94 -17.57 -8.90
CA GLY A 132 -18.33 -16.85 -10.01
C GLY A 132 -17.32 -15.80 -9.53
N PHE A 133 -16.24 -15.61 -10.28
CA PHE A 133 -15.25 -14.57 -9.99
C PHE A 133 -15.87 -13.17 -10.06
N PHE A 134 -15.59 -12.33 -9.07
CA PHE A 134 -16.08 -10.95 -9.01
C PHE A 134 -14.96 -9.92 -8.95
N ALA A 135 -14.03 -10.07 -8.00
CA ALA A 135 -12.90 -9.14 -7.84
C ALA A 135 -11.69 -9.82 -7.21
N THR A 136 -10.51 -9.24 -7.40
CA THR A 136 -9.29 -9.61 -6.66
C THR A 136 -8.87 -8.47 -5.74
N VAL A 137 -8.33 -8.78 -4.58
CA VAL A 137 -7.80 -7.79 -3.63
C VAL A 137 -6.38 -8.15 -3.20
N ASN A 138 -5.58 -7.21 -2.69
CA ASN A 138 -4.17 -7.49 -2.34
C ASN A 138 -3.94 -8.36 -1.10
N SER A 139 -4.99 -8.64 -0.32
CA SER A 139 -4.86 -9.31 0.97
C SER A 139 -6.08 -10.15 1.27
N HIS A 140 -5.84 -11.36 1.76
CA HIS A 140 -6.91 -12.26 2.18
C HIS A 140 -7.64 -11.72 3.42
N ALA A 141 -6.96 -10.97 4.30
CA ALA A 141 -7.61 -10.25 5.41
C ALA A 141 -8.68 -9.29 4.88
N LEU A 142 -8.32 -8.48 3.89
CA LEU A 142 -9.21 -7.53 3.24
C LEU A 142 -10.35 -8.25 2.50
N ALA A 143 -10.06 -9.32 1.75
CA ALA A 143 -11.07 -10.10 1.02
C ALA A 143 -12.17 -10.61 1.95
N ARG A 144 -11.77 -11.25 3.07
CA ARG A 144 -12.71 -11.75 4.09
C ARG A 144 -13.48 -10.63 4.74
N ARG A 145 -12.85 -9.47 4.94
CA ARG A 145 -13.53 -8.32 5.53
C ARG A 145 -14.61 -7.77 4.60
N LEU A 146 -14.26 -7.55 3.33
CA LEU A 146 -15.20 -7.05 2.33
C LEU A 146 -16.36 -8.02 2.13
N VAL A 147 -16.10 -9.32 1.98
CA VAL A 147 -17.18 -10.32 1.85
C VAL A 147 -18.08 -10.39 3.09
N LYS A 148 -17.53 -10.19 4.28
CA LYS A 148 -18.34 -10.08 5.50
C LYS A 148 -19.24 -8.84 5.46
N ASP A 149 -18.69 -7.71 5.05
CA ASP A 149 -19.43 -6.45 4.94
C ASP A 149 -20.50 -6.54 3.84
N MET A 150 -20.19 -7.13 2.68
CA MET A 150 -21.12 -7.38 1.56
C MET A 150 -22.28 -8.31 1.96
N ASN A 151 -22.00 -9.46 2.59
CA ASN A 151 -23.05 -10.35 3.08
C ASN A 151 -23.93 -9.68 4.15
N ARG A 152 -23.36 -8.77 4.95
CA ARG A 152 -24.15 -7.98 5.92
C ARG A 152 -25.03 -6.96 5.22
N ILE A 153 -24.48 -6.21 4.27
CA ILE A 153 -25.20 -5.13 3.55
C ILE A 153 -26.32 -5.72 2.69
N GLY A 154 -26.07 -6.81 1.95
CA GLY A 154 -27.08 -7.44 1.09
C GLY A 154 -28.35 -7.88 1.82
N ARG A 155 -28.26 -8.19 3.12
CA ARG A 155 -29.40 -8.58 3.98
C ARG A 155 -30.20 -7.41 4.54
N LEU A 156 -29.73 -6.18 4.37
CA LEU A 156 -30.42 -4.98 4.86
C LEU A 156 -31.40 -4.48 3.80
N SER A 157 -32.45 -3.77 4.23
CA SER A 157 -33.34 -3.02 3.33
C SER A 157 -32.57 -1.91 2.61
N ALA A 158 -33.06 -1.48 1.45
CA ALA A 158 -32.44 -0.42 0.65
C ALA A 158 -32.11 0.84 1.47
N GLU A 159 -33.03 1.29 2.32
CA GLU A 159 -32.85 2.45 3.21
C GLU A 159 -31.71 2.25 4.23
N SER A 160 -31.58 1.04 4.78
CA SER A 160 -30.55 0.71 5.78
C SER A 160 -29.18 0.43 5.16
N ARG A 161 -29.10 0.10 3.85
CA ARG A 161 -27.85 -0.18 3.15
C ARG A 161 -26.94 1.04 3.12
N ALA A 162 -27.49 2.24 2.88
CA ALA A 162 -26.72 3.49 2.84
C ALA A 162 -25.91 3.72 4.14
N ALA A 163 -26.58 3.70 5.29
CA ALA A 163 -25.94 3.88 6.59
C ALA A 163 -24.97 2.73 6.95
N ALA A 164 -25.20 1.52 6.43
CA ALA A 164 -24.25 0.41 6.60
C ALA A 164 -22.97 0.61 5.78
N ILE A 165 -23.08 1.12 4.55
CA ILE A 165 -21.95 1.43 3.68
C ILE A 165 -21.13 2.60 4.24
N GLU A 166 -21.77 3.66 4.75
CA GLU A 166 -21.07 4.75 5.42
C GLU A 166 -20.22 4.26 6.60
N ARG A 167 -20.76 3.33 7.41
CA ARG A 167 -19.99 2.67 8.48
C ARG A 167 -18.82 1.81 7.96
N VAL A 168 -18.85 1.34 6.71
CA VAL A 168 -17.69 0.69 6.08
C VAL A 168 -16.61 1.74 5.77
N VAL A 169 -16.99 2.83 5.12
CA VAL A 169 -16.08 3.94 4.77
C VAL A 169 -15.45 4.54 6.03
N GLU A 170 -16.25 4.89 7.03
CA GLU A 170 -15.82 5.45 8.30
C GLU A 170 -14.80 4.55 9.00
N ARG A 171 -15.08 3.24 9.06
CA ARG A 171 -14.18 2.27 9.70
C ARG A 171 -12.83 2.18 8.98
N ARG A 172 -12.81 2.20 7.65
CA ARG A 172 -11.55 2.16 6.88
C ARG A 172 -10.74 3.43 7.10
N CYS A 173 -11.41 4.56 7.30
CA CYS A 173 -10.82 5.89 7.50
C CYS A 173 -10.78 6.32 8.97
N SER A 174 -10.79 5.37 9.93
CA SER A 174 -10.79 5.69 11.36
C SER A 174 -9.36 5.87 11.88
N LEU A 175 -8.93 7.12 12.08
CA LEU A 175 -7.58 7.43 12.57
C LEU A 175 -7.27 6.79 13.93
N THR A 176 -8.25 6.75 14.83
CA THR A 176 -8.13 6.07 16.12
C THR A 176 -7.88 4.58 15.96
N ALA A 177 -8.62 3.90 15.07
CA ALA A 177 -8.45 2.48 14.82
C ALA A 177 -7.09 2.16 14.17
N ILE A 178 -6.65 3.02 13.24
CA ILE A 178 -5.37 2.90 12.54
C ILE A 178 -4.20 3.09 13.52
N THR A 179 -4.20 4.18 14.27
CA THR A 179 -3.16 4.49 15.26
C THR A 179 -3.07 3.39 16.32
N ARG A 180 -4.21 2.90 16.81
CA ARG A 180 -4.26 1.74 17.71
C ARG A 180 -3.66 0.50 17.05
N ARG A 181 -3.96 0.24 15.78
CA ARG A 181 -3.41 -0.90 15.04
C ARG A 181 -1.90 -0.80 14.89
N VAL A 182 -1.37 0.38 14.55
CA VAL A 182 0.08 0.65 14.45
C VAL A 182 0.76 0.36 15.79
N ARG A 183 0.25 0.93 16.89
CA ARG A 183 0.81 0.68 18.23
C ARG A 183 0.82 -0.81 18.60
N VAL A 184 -0.29 -1.52 18.37
CA VAL A 184 -0.36 -2.97 18.59
C VAL A 184 0.64 -3.71 17.69
N TYR A 185 0.78 -3.29 16.44
CA TYR A 185 1.75 -3.89 15.53
C TYR A 185 3.19 -3.72 16.05
N GLU A 186 3.61 -2.51 16.41
CA GLU A 186 4.95 -2.21 16.93
C GLU A 186 5.26 -2.98 18.22
N GLU A 187 4.35 -2.92 19.20
CA GLU A 187 4.50 -3.61 20.48
C GLU A 187 4.66 -5.13 20.30
N ARG A 188 3.92 -5.74 19.37
CA ARG A 188 3.95 -7.19 19.16
C ARG A 188 5.16 -7.63 18.34
N THR A 189 5.63 -6.79 17.42
CA THR A 189 6.71 -7.13 16.49
C THR A 189 8.11 -6.76 16.97
N ARG A 190 8.28 -5.88 17.96
CA ARG A 190 9.60 -5.46 18.48
C ARG A 190 10.58 -6.61 18.74
N GLY A 191 10.10 -7.65 19.44
CA GLY A 191 10.92 -8.83 19.73
C GLY A 191 11.24 -9.68 18.49
N LEU A 192 10.32 -9.73 17.52
CA LEU A 192 10.57 -10.41 16.24
C LEU A 192 11.61 -9.64 15.42
N ARG A 193 11.47 -8.31 15.32
CA ARG A 193 12.45 -7.43 14.68
C ARG A 193 13.84 -7.65 15.26
N THR A 194 13.97 -7.68 16.58
CA THR A 194 15.27 -7.93 17.24
C THR A 194 15.88 -9.26 16.81
N LEU A 195 15.11 -10.35 16.86
CA LEU A 195 15.58 -11.68 16.44
C LEU A 195 15.96 -11.72 14.95
N CYS A 196 15.17 -11.13 14.06
CA CYS A 196 15.48 -11.05 12.63
C CYS A 196 16.79 -10.30 12.36
N ASN A 197 17.06 -9.21 13.09
CA ASN A 197 18.31 -8.45 12.97
C ASN A 197 19.51 -9.22 13.54
N VAL A 198 19.37 -9.87 14.70
CA VAL A 198 20.42 -10.76 15.25
C VAL A 198 20.71 -11.90 14.29
N PHE A 199 19.67 -12.49 13.70
CA PHE A 199 19.81 -13.57 12.74
C PHE A 199 20.52 -13.08 11.47
N TRP A 200 20.16 -11.91 10.95
CA TRP A 200 20.89 -11.31 9.83
C TRP A 200 22.38 -11.10 10.15
N CYS A 201 22.71 -10.49 11.29
CA CYS A 201 24.10 -10.25 11.71
C CYS A 201 24.87 -11.55 11.90
N TYR A 202 24.21 -12.60 12.41
CA TYR A 202 24.81 -13.91 12.55
C TYR A 202 25.09 -14.54 11.18
N PHE A 203 24.10 -14.56 10.29
CA PHE A 203 24.22 -15.20 8.98
C PHE A 203 25.24 -14.48 8.09
N PHE A 204 25.11 -13.15 7.96
CA PHE A 204 25.94 -12.37 7.05
C PHE A 204 27.20 -11.79 7.71
N GLY A 205 27.18 -11.45 8.98
CA GLY A 205 28.35 -10.89 9.67
C GLY A 205 29.29 -11.99 10.15
N VAL A 206 28.81 -12.89 11.01
CA VAL A 206 29.62 -13.98 11.56
C VAL A 206 29.98 -14.98 10.45
N GLY A 207 29.04 -15.32 9.56
CA GLY A 207 29.30 -16.18 8.41
C GLY A 207 30.45 -15.66 7.52
N ALA A 208 30.37 -14.39 7.11
CA ALA A 208 31.43 -13.70 6.38
C ALA A 208 32.79 -13.79 7.10
N MET A 209 32.84 -13.34 8.35
CA MET A 209 34.08 -13.27 9.14
C MET A 209 34.79 -14.63 9.18
N LEU A 210 34.02 -15.72 9.30
CA LEU A 210 34.59 -17.06 9.38
C LEU A 210 35.03 -17.62 8.03
N VAL A 211 34.33 -17.28 6.93
CA VAL A 211 34.77 -17.60 5.57
C VAL A 211 36.15 -16.96 5.29
N TRP A 212 36.39 -15.76 5.81
CA TRP A 212 37.65 -15.03 5.59
C TRP A 212 38.80 -15.41 6.53
N HIS A 213 38.52 -15.75 7.80
CA HIS A 213 39.59 -15.84 8.81
C HIS A 213 39.87 -17.23 9.38
N SER A 214 39.01 -18.23 9.17
CA SER A 214 39.10 -19.49 9.92
C SER A 214 39.07 -20.72 9.00
N PRO A 215 39.88 -21.77 9.25
CA PRO A 215 39.70 -23.04 8.56
C PRO A 215 38.34 -23.63 8.96
N ALA A 216 37.36 -23.46 8.07
CA ALA A 216 35.92 -23.69 8.27
C ALA A 216 35.54 -25.04 8.92
N ARG A 217 36.43 -26.04 8.82
CA ARG A 217 36.20 -27.41 9.26
C ARG A 217 36.04 -27.59 10.78
N ARG A 218 36.51 -26.67 11.62
CA ARG A 218 36.37 -26.80 13.10
C ARG A 218 35.14 -26.09 13.68
N GLN A 219 34.60 -25.08 13.00
CA GLN A 219 33.56 -24.22 13.55
C GLN A 219 32.16 -24.46 12.94
N TRP A 220 32.05 -25.26 11.88
CA TRP A 220 30.78 -25.50 11.17
C TRP A 220 29.67 -26.05 12.07
N ALA A 221 29.98 -26.92 13.03
CA ALA A 221 28.97 -27.53 13.90
C ALA A 221 28.35 -26.48 14.84
N ALA A 222 29.18 -25.61 15.42
CA ALA A 222 28.70 -24.49 16.23
C ALA A 222 27.90 -23.50 15.38
N LEU A 223 28.34 -23.25 14.14
CA LEU A 223 27.63 -22.37 13.21
C LEU A 223 26.25 -22.89 12.84
N LEU A 224 26.17 -24.18 12.50
CA LEU A 224 24.92 -24.85 12.17
C LEU A 224 23.99 -24.86 13.38
N ALA A 225 24.50 -25.14 14.58
CA ALA A 225 23.72 -25.11 15.80
C ALA A 225 23.13 -23.71 16.08
N GLY A 226 23.93 -22.65 15.97
CA GLY A 226 23.44 -21.28 16.13
C GLY A 226 22.44 -20.85 15.06
N LEU A 227 22.67 -21.26 13.80
CA LEU A 227 21.74 -21.05 12.68
C LEU A 227 20.38 -21.68 12.97
N VAL A 228 20.37 -22.97 13.33
CA VAL A 228 19.14 -23.70 13.66
C VAL A 228 18.45 -23.10 14.89
N ALA A 229 19.19 -22.73 15.93
CA ALA A 229 18.63 -22.11 17.12
C ALA A 229 17.94 -20.76 16.82
N LEU A 230 18.60 -19.88 16.06
CA LEU A 230 18.04 -18.58 15.65
C LEU A 230 16.83 -18.75 14.72
N MET A 231 16.88 -19.70 13.81
CA MET A 231 15.75 -20.01 12.93
C MET A 231 14.53 -20.51 13.72
N VAL A 232 14.71 -21.48 14.62
CA VAL A 232 13.63 -21.99 15.49
C VAL A 232 13.07 -20.87 16.37
N ALA A 233 13.93 -20.07 17.01
CA ALA A 233 13.51 -18.94 17.84
C ALA A 233 12.68 -17.93 17.04
N THR A 234 13.11 -17.62 15.81
CA THR A 234 12.41 -16.70 14.90
C THR A 234 11.06 -17.26 14.49
N ILE A 235 10.96 -18.53 14.12
CA ILE A 235 9.68 -19.19 13.76
C ILE A 235 8.70 -19.20 14.95
N VAL A 236 9.17 -19.55 16.15
CA VAL A 236 8.35 -19.55 17.37
C VAL A 236 7.84 -18.14 17.66
N ARG A 237 8.71 -17.13 17.58
CA ARG A 237 8.32 -15.73 17.81
C ARG A 237 7.39 -15.21 16.72
N PHE A 238 7.63 -15.55 15.46
CA PHE A 238 6.76 -15.21 14.33
C PHE A 238 5.37 -15.80 14.53
N ARG A 239 5.25 -17.09 14.84
CA ARG A 239 3.98 -17.75 15.17
C ARG A 239 3.24 -17.03 16.29
N ALA A 240 3.92 -16.70 17.39
CA ALA A 240 3.31 -16.02 18.52
C ALA A 240 2.80 -14.61 18.14
N THR A 241 3.60 -13.88 17.35
CA THR A 241 3.27 -12.54 16.86
C THR A 241 2.09 -12.59 15.88
N TYR A 242 2.15 -13.49 14.89
CA TYR A 242 1.11 -13.67 13.88
C TYR A 242 -0.24 -14.02 14.50
N ARG A 243 -0.28 -14.94 15.47
CA ARG A 243 -1.53 -15.31 16.16
C ARG A 243 -2.18 -14.15 16.91
N LYS A 244 -1.38 -13.20 17.39
CA LYS A 244 -1.86 -11.98 18.08
C LYS A 244 -2.31 -10.92 17.09
N LEU A 245 -1.58 -10.72 15.99
CA LEU A 245 -1.94 -9.73 14.95
C LEU A 245 -3.15 -10.17 14.12
N TYR A 246 -3.29 -11.47 13.85
CA TYR A 246 -4.30 -12.05 12.96
C TYR A 246 -5.10 -13.16 13.66
N PRO A 247 -5.90 -12.83 14.69
CA PRO A 247 -6.62 -13.84 15.48
C PRO A 247 -7.64 -14.64 14.67
N ARG A 248 -8.11 -14.11 13.52
CA ARG A 248 -9.03 -14.79 12.59
C ARG A 248 -8.34 -15.71 11.58
N GLN A 249 -7.01 -15.61 11.43
CA GLN A 249 -6.23 -16.36 10.42
C GLN A 249 -5.16 -17.26 11.06
N ARG A 250 -5.45 -17.86 12.22
CA ARG A 250 -4.47 -18.58 13.06
C ARG A 250 -3.74 -19.75 12.39
N LYS A 251 -4.16 -20.23 11.21
CA LYS A 251 -3.51 -21.35 10.52
C LYS A 251 -2.54 -20.91 9.42
N ARG A 252 -2.66 -19.68 8.90
CA ARG A 252 -1.87 -19.21 7.73
C ARG A 252 -0.37 -19.06 8.03
N TRP A 253 0.01 -18.83 9.28
CA TRP A 253 1.43 -18.83 9.69
C TRP A 253 2.14 -20.16 9.41
N ARG A 254 1.41 -21.30 9.28
CA ARG A 254 2.04 -22.60 9.04
C ARG A 254 2.76 -22.66 7.69
N GLY A 255 2.16 -22.10 6.64
CA GLY A 255 2.79 -22.04 5.32
C GLY A 255 4.09 -21.23 5.37
N HIS A 256 4.02 -20.02 5.93
CA HIS A 256 5.21 -19.18 6.11
C HIS A 256 6.26 -19.83 7.04
N GLY A 257 5.84 -20.44 8.15
CA GLY A 257 6.75 -21.12 9.07
C GLY A 257 7.45 -22.33 8.45
N LEU A 258 6.77 -23.05 7.55
CA LEU A 258 7.39 -24.12 6.77
C LEU A 258 8.42 -23.57 5.77
N MET A 259 8.09 -22.49 5.07
CA MET A 259 9.05 -21.81 4.18
C MET A 259 10.28 -21.30 4.96
N MET A 260 10.08 -20.69 6.13
CA MET A 260 11.17 -20.25 7.02
C MET A 260 12.03 -21.39 7.52
N LEU A 261 11.48 -22.60 7.67
CA LEU A 261 12.25 -23.78 8.10
C LEU A 261 13.21 -24.25 7.01
N PHE A 262 12.85 -24.08 5.74
CA PHE A 262 13.66 -24.48 4.59
C PHE A 262 14.51 -23.34 4.02
N SER A 263 14.18 -22.09 4.33
CA SER A 263 14.89 -20.90 3.87
C SER A 263 15.25 -19.98 5.05
N PRO A 264 16.54 -19.90 5.44
CA PRO A 264 17.02 -18.93 6.41
C PRO A 264 16.71 -17.47 6.00
N MET A 265 16.66 -17.18 4.69
CA MET A 265 16.38 -15.83 4.19
C MET A 265 14.94 -15.40 4.51
N GLU A 266 13.98 -16.30 4.33
CA GLU A 266 12.59 -16.09 4.74
C GLU A 266 12.45 -15.87 6.26
N ALA A 267 13.24 -16.59 7.06
CA ALA A 267 13.25 -16.40 8.51
C ALA A 267 13.82 -15.03 8.90
N ILE A 268 14.91 -14.58 8.27
CA ILE A 268 15.43 -13.21 8.44
C ILE A 268 14.36 -12.17 8.08
N ARG A 269 13.56 -12.40 7.03
CA ARG A 269 12.48 -11.50 6.58
C ARG A 269 11.13 -11.72 7.28
N ALA A 270 11.07 -12.52 8.35
CA ALA A 270 9.81 -12.83 9.05
C ALA A 270 9.07 -11.58 9.56
N TYR A 271 9.80 -10.50 9.85
CA TYR A 271 9.22 -9.23 10.25
C TYR A 271 8.39 -8.57 9.13
N ASP A 272 8.85 -8.61 7.87
CA ASP A 272 8.12 -8.09 6.71
C ASP A 272 6.88 -8.92 6.38
N LEU A 273 7.00 -10.24 6.50
CA LEU A 273 5.85 -11.13 6.33
C LEU A 273 4.75 -10.82 7.34
N ALA A 274 5.11 -10.37 8.55
CA ALA A 274 4.15 -9.98 9.57
C ALA A 274 3.48 -8.62 9.29
N SER A 275 4.12 -7.67 8.59
CA SER A 275 3.52 -6.37 8.24
C SER A 275 2.62 -6.39 7.01
N ARG A 276 2.82 -7.34 6.09
CA ARG A 276 2.18 -7.33 4.77
C ARG A 276 0.65 -7.15 4.80
N GLU A 277 -0.05 -7.80 5.74
CA GLU A 277 -1.50 -7.68 5.91
C GLU A 277 -1.92 -6.80 7.10
N ALA A 278 -0.97 -6.15 7.78
CA ALA A 278 -1.25 -5.51 9.08
C ALA A 278 -2.23 -4.34 8.94
N PHE A 279 -2.19 -3.68 7.78
CA PHE A 279 -2.89 -2.44 7.48
C PHE A 279 -3.78 -2.51 6.22
N SER A 280 -3.95 -3.68 5.61
CA SER A 280 -4.70 -3.83 4.35
C SER A 280 -6.20 -3.50 4.46
N GLU A 281 -6.75 -3.48 5.69
CA GLU A 281 -8.15 -3.09 5.95
C GLU A 281 -8.37 -1.56 6.02
N PHE A 282 -7.30 -0.75 6.03
CA PHE A 282 -7.37 0.69 6.28
C PHE A 282 -7.08 1.52 5.04
N ASP A 283 -7.53 2.77 5.08
CA ASP A 283 -7.26 3.75 4.05
C ASP A 283 -5.78 4.17 4.01
N PRO A 284 -5.15 4.32 2.82
CA PRO A 284 -3.75 4.73 2.73
C PRO A 284 -3.42 6.06 3.40
N LEU A 285 -4.31 7.05 3.36
CA LEU A 285 -4.05 8.35 3.99
C LEU A 285 -3.99 8.23 5.52
N GLY A 286 -4.94 7.49 6.11
CA GLY A 286 -4.92 7.26 7.55
C GLY A 286 -3.71 6.43 8.01
N VAL A 287 -3.25 5.48 7.18
CA VAL A 287 -2.00 4.74 7.45
C VAL A 287 -0.77 5.65 7.35
N ALA A 288 -0.73 6.54 6.35
CA ALA A 288 0.33 7.53 6.23
C ALA A 288 0.39 8.43 7.47
N TYR A 289 -0.74 8.88 7.99
CA TYR A 289 -0.81 9.70 9.22
C TYR A 289 -0.18 9.00 10.42
N ALA A 290 -0.40 7.69 10.56
CA ALA A 290 0.11 6.94 11.70
C ALA A 290 1.58 6.48 11.57
N LEU A 291 2.12 6.39 10.35
CA LEU A 291 3.46 5.83 10.10
C LEU A 291 4.49 6.84 9.59
N CYS A 292 4.06 7.85 8.83
CA CYS A 292 4.95 8.72 8.07
C CYS A 292 5.23 10.03 8.79
N PRO A 293 6.40 10.66 8.54
CA PRO A 293 6.66 12.02 8.97
C PRO A 293 5.71 13.01 8.25
N SER A 294 5.52 14.20 8.83
CA SER A 294 4.53 15.19 8.37
C SER A 294 4.67 15.60 6.90
N HIS A 295 5.91 15.70 6.36
CA HIS A 295 6.12 16.05 4.95
C HIS A 295 5.59 14.96 4.01
N GLU A 296 5.82 13.69 4.35
CA GLU A 296 5.38 12.55 3.55
C GLU A 296 3.87 12.35 3.70
N LEU A 297 3.30 12.62 4.89
CA LEU A 297 1.85 12.70 5.08
C LEU A 297 1.22 13.74 4.16
N ARG A 298 1.74 14.98 4.12
CA ARG A 298 1.22 16.04 3.25
C ARG A 298 1.28 15.64 1.78
N ARG A 299 2.37 15.01 1.34
CA ARG A 299 2.52 14.47 -0.01
C ARG A 299 1.42 13.44 -0.33
N ILE A 300 1.12 12.51 0.57
CA ILE A 300 0.06 11.51 0.37
C ILE A 300 -1.34 12.13 0.43
N ALA A 301 -1.57 13.05 1.36
CA ALA A 301 -2.83 13.79 1.44
C ALA A 301 -3.13 14.51 0.12
N ARG A 302 -2.10 15.13 -0.47
CA ARG A 302 -2.18 15.81 -1.76
C ARG A 302 -2.58 14.89 -2.91
N ILE A 303 -1.95 13.73 -3.02
CA ILE A 303 -2.34 12.71 -4.01
C ILE A 303 -3.80 12.27 -3.83
N VAL A 304 -4.25 12.07 -2.59
CA VAL A 304 -5.61 11.62 -2.29
C VAL A 304 -6.64 12.71 -2.58
N VAL A 305 -6.38 13.95 -2.19
CA VAL A 305 -7.26 15.10 -2.47
C VAL A 305 -7.36 15.36 -3.96
N ALA A 306 -6.22 15.35 -4.66
CA ALA A 306 -6.16 15.50 -6.10
C ALA A 306 -6.94 14.39 -6.84
N ASP A 307 -6.93 13.16 -6.31
CA ASP A 307 -7.77 12.07 -6.84
C ASP A 307 -9.27 12.28 -6.60
N CYS A 308 -9.65 12.85 -5.45
CA CYS A 308 -11.04 13.20 -5.15
C CYS A 308 -11.57 14.34 -6.04
N GLU A 309 -10.76 15.36 -6.29
CA GLU A 309 -11.15 16.57 -7.04
C GLU A 309 -11.09 16.36 -8.55
N HIS A 310 -10.07 15.65 -9.02
CA HIS A 310 -9.81 15.41 -10.43
C HIS A 310 -9.72 13.92 -10.70
N PRO A 311 -10.81 13.16 -10.51
CA PRO A 311 -10.80 11.73 -10.74
C PRO A 311 -10.51 11.40 -12.19
N VAL A 312 -9.75 10.34 -12.42
CA VAL A 312 -9.60 9.78 -13.77
C VAL A 312 -10.90 9.07 -14.10
N VAL A 313 -11.60 9.60 -15.10
CA VAL A 313 -12.74 8.92 -15.71
C VAL A 313 -12.16 8.01 -16.79
N GLU A 314 -12.25 6.70 -16.57
CA GLU A 314 -11.86 5.73 -17.58
C GLU A 314 -12.84 5.87 -18.77
N GLN A 315 -12.31 5.94 -19.99
CA GLN A 315 -13.15 5.98 -21.21
C GLN A 315 -13.82 4.63 -21.52
N ALA A 316 -13.52 3.59 -20.74
CA ALA A 316 -14.21 2.32 -20.85
C ALA A 316 -15.69 2.51 -20.49
N GLU A 317 -16.58 2.05 -21.36
CA GLU A 317 -18.02 2.08 -21.16
C GLU A 317 -18.39 1.25 -19.93
N LEU A 318 -18.47 1.89 -18.76
CA LEU A 318 -19.08 1.30 -17.59
C LEU A 318 -20.58 1.21 -17.82
N ASP A 319 -21.19 0.09 -17.41
CA ASP A 319 -22.64 0.03 -17.27
C ASP A 319 -23.13 1.19 -16.39
N ALA A 320 -24.25 1.81 -16.75
CA ALA A 320 -24.77 2.99 -16.06
C ALA A 320 -25.00 2.75 -14.56
N ARG A 321 -25.34 1.51 -14.14
CA ARG A 321 -25.51 1.17 -12.72
C ARG A 321 -24.16 1.08 -12.01
N ALA A 322 -23.13 0.54 -12.68
CA ALA A 322 -21.77 0.52 -12.17
C ALA A 322 -21.24 1.95 -11.97
N GLU A 323 -21.41 2.82 -12.97
CA GLU A 323 -21.01 4.23 -12.89
C GLU A 323 -21.73 4.95 -11.74
N ALA A 324 -23.06 4.83 -11.66
CA ALA A 324 -23.83 5.43 -10.57
C ALA A 324 -23.39 4.93 -9.19
N THR A 325 -23.05 3.64 -9.08
CA THR A 325 -22.52 3.03 -7.85
C THR A 325 -21.18 3.63 -7.45
N VAL A 326 -20.26 3.79 -8.41
CA VAL A 326 -18.93 4.38 -8.20
C VAL A 326 -19.07 5.84 -7.79
N LEU A 327 -19.88 6.64 -8.48
CA LEU A 327 -20.13 8.05 -8.15
C LEU A 327 -20.80 8.21 -6.78
N TRP A 328 -21.76 7.35 -6.44
CA TRP A 328 -22.36 7.33 -5.11
C TRP A 328 -21.29 7.09 -4.04
N TYR A 329 -20.48 6.03 -4.20
CA TYR A 329 -19.46 5.67 -3.22
C TYR A 329 -18.38 6.75 -3.10
N ARG A 330 -17.92 7.31 -4.22
CA ARG A 330 -16.92 8.38 -4.27
C ARG A 330 -17.35 9.60 -3.46
N ARG A 331 -18.61 10.05 -3.59
CA ARG A 331 -19.11 11.21 -2.82
C ARG A 331 -19.05 10.98 -1.31
N ARG A 332 -19.38 9.77 -0.82
CA ARG A 332 -19.28 9.46 0.61
C ARG A 332 -17.83 9.34 1.07
N TYR A 333 -16.98 8.80 0.20
CA TYR A 333 -15.56 8.69 0.46
C TYR A 333 -14.91 10.08 0.56
N ASP A 334 -15.16 10.98 -0.39
CA ASP A 334 -14.67 12.36 -0.39
C ASP A 334 -15.11 13.12 0.87
N ALA A 335 -16.39 13.04 1.24
CA ALA A 335 -16.90 13.61 2.50
C ALA A 335 -16.27 12.98 3.76
N ARG A 336 -15.71 11.76 3.68
CA ARG A 336 -14.95 11.18 4.79
C ARG A 336 -13.49 11.64 4.78
N ILE A 337 -12.88 11.81 3.60
CA ILE A 337 -11.54 12.38 3.48
C ILE A 337 -11.48 13.78 4.04
N GLU A 338 -12.45 14.64 3.70
CA GLU A 338 -12.54 15.99 4.24
C GLU A 338 -12.51 16.00 5.78
N ARG A 339 -13.40 15.24 6.42
CA ARG A 339 -13.40 15.07 7.88
C ARG A 339 -12.09 14.50 8.42
N MET A 340 -11.45 13.61 7.68
CA MET A 340 -10.19 13.02 8.10
C MET A 340 -9.04 14.04 8.03
N LEU A 341 -9.04 14.94 7.03
CA LEU A 341 -8.09 16.04 6.94
C LEU A 341 -8.29 17.04 8.10
N GLU A 342 -9.54 17.35 8.46
CA GLU A 342 -9.85 18.16 9.63
C GLU A 342 -9.33 17.52 10.93
N GLU A 343 -9.56 16.22 11.13
CA GLU A 343 -9.02 15.45 12.28
C GLU A 343 -7.47 15.49 12.32
N MET A 344 -6.81 15.54 11.15
CA MET A 344 -5.36 15.66 11.02
C MET A 344 -4.84 17.10 11.10
N GLN A 345 -5.72 18.10 11.21
CA GLN A 345 -5.39 19.53 11.15
C GLN A 345 -4.70 19.93 9.83
N LEU A 346 -5.14 19.34 8.73
CA LEU A 346 -4.67 19.66 7.39
C LEU A 346 -5.77 20.41 6.63
N ASP A 347 -5.45 21.61 6.13
CA ASP A 347 -6.37 22.38 5.30
C ASP A 347 -6.37 21.83 3.86
N ARG A 348 -7.55 21.36 3.40
CA ARG A 348 -7.75 20.87 2.03
C ARG A 348 -7.31 21.92 0.99
N ARG A 349 -7.60 23.20 1.22
CA ARG A 349 -7.25 24.28 0.26
C ARG A 349 -5.74 24.45 0.13
N GLN A 350 -5.02 24.37 1.24
CA GLN A 350 -3.55 24.41 1.22
C GLN A 350 -2.97 23.17 0.54
N ILE A 351 -3.58 21.99 0.77
CA ILE A 351 -3.16 20.75 0.12
C ILE A 351 -3.34 20.83 -1.39
N SER A 352 -4.48 21.34 -1.88
CA SER A 352 -4.79 21.49 -3.31
C SER A 352 -4.13 22.70 -3.98
N ALA A 353 -3.33 23.49 -3.26
CA ALA A 353 -2.66 24.66 -3.84
C ALA A 353 -1.73 24.24 -5.01
N PRO A 354 -1.58 25.06 -6.06
CA PRO A 354 -0.65 24.77 -7.16
C PRO A 354 0.77 24.42 -6.65
N PRO A 355 1.51 23.53 -7.34
CA PRO A 355 2.89 23.24 -6.98
C PRO A 355 3.77 24.47 -7.17
N GLN A 356 4.91 24.52 -6.47
CA GLN A 356 5.93 25.53 -6.73
C GLN A 356 6.48 25.34 -8.15
N SER A 357 6.64 26.44 -8.89
CA SER A 357 7.18 26.37 -10.25
C SER A 357 8.54 25.68 -10.30
N ALA A 358 8.71 24.73 -11.24
CA ALA A 358 9.97 24.04 -11.49
C ALA A 358 10.92 24.85 -12.39
N GLY A 359 10.40 25.87 -13.09
CA GLY A 359 11.16 26.73 -13.99
C GLY A 359 10.36 27.95 -14.44
N ASP A 360 11.03 28.93 -15.06
CA ASP A 360 10.41 30.18 -15.53
C ASP A 360 9.53 30.00 -16.78
N ASP A 361 9.67 28.86 -17.46
CA ASP A 361 8.92 28.47 -18.65
C ASP A 361 7.64 27.69 -18.33
N CYS A 362 7.47 27.23 -17.09
CA CYS A 362 6.26 26.52 -16.66
C CYS A 362 5.08 27.50 -16.56
N ARG A 363 4.01 27.22 -17.31
CA ARG A 363 2.80 28.07 -17.43
C ARG A 363 1.58 27.40 -16.81
N THR A 364 1.46 26.08 -17.00
CA THR A 364 0.34 25.29 -16.51
C THR A 364 0.82 24.06 -15.74
N TYR A 365 -0.09 23.41 -15.01
CA TYR A 365 0.15 22.15 -14.34
C TYR A 365 -1.08 21.24 -14.38
N CYS A 366 -0.85 19.93 -14.28
CA CYS A 366 -1.94 18.97 -14.08
C CYS A 366 -2.35 18.97 -12.60
N PRO A 367 -3.61 19.26 -12.24
CA PRO A 367 -4.02 19.31 -10.84
C PRO A 367 -4.05 17.93 -10.15
N ARG A 368 -3.90 16.84 -10.92
CA ARG A 368 -3.86 15.47 -10.40
C ARG A 368 -2.45 14.96 -10.09
N CYS A 369 -1.56 14.98 -11.08
CA CYS A 369 -0.19 14.46 -10.96
C CYS A 369 0.85 15.55 -10.69
N GLU A 370 0.46 16.82 -10.73
CA GLU A 370 1.30 18.00 -10.50
C GLU A 370 2.46 18.19 -11.49
N THR A 371 2.46 17.43 -12.59
CA THR A 371 3.37 17.66 -13.69
C THR A 371 3.11 19.05 -14.26
N GLN A 372 4.18 19.83 -14.43
CA GLN A 372 4.13 21.19 -14.95
C GLN A 372 4.48 21.17 -16.44
N PHE A 373 3.88 22.09 -17.19
CA PHE A 373 3.99 22.18 -18.63
C PHE A 373 4.28 23.63 -19.05
N SER A 374 5.00 23.80 -20.15
CA SER A 374 5.25 25.11 -20.78
C SER A 374 4.12 25.58 -21.71
N LEU A 375 3.04 24.79 -21.82
CA LEU A 375 1.86 25.11 -22.63
C LEU A 375 0.94 26.06 -21.87
N GLU A 376 0.32 27.00 -22.57
CA GLU A 376 -0.67 27.93 -22.01
C GLU A 376 -2.00 27.22 -21.66
N GLU A 377 -2.40 26.23 -22.46
CA GLU A 377 -3.59 25.42 -22.27
C GLU A 377 -3.33 24.00 -22.80
N GLY A 378 -4.11 23.02 -22.32
CA GLY A 378 -4.00 21.64 -22.80
C GLY A 378 -4.63 20.62 -21.85
N ALA A 379 -4.31 19.36 -22.07
CA ALA A 379 -4.75 18.24 -21.24
C ALA A 379 -3.57 17.30 -20.92
N CYS A 380 -3.56 16.76 -19.71
CA CYS A 380 -2.52 15.85 -19.25
C CYS A 380 -2.75 14.43 -19.80
N GLU A 381 -1.89 14.01 -20.73
CA GLU A 381 -1.95 12.65 -21.32
C GLU A 381 -1.77 11.55 -20.26
N THR A 382 -0.85 11.75 -19.31
CA THR A 382 -0.59 10.76 -18.25
C THR A 382 -1.80 10.55 -17.34
N CYS A 383 -2.66 11.55 -17.19
CA CYS A 383 -3.85 11.48 -16.34
C CYS A 383 -5.16 11.31 -17.12
N GLY A 384 -5.09 10.79 -18.35
CA GLY A 384 -6.29 10.49 -19.13
C GLY A 384 -7.03 11.73 -19.64
N GLY A 385 -6.29 12.80 -19.93
CA GLY A 385 -6.85 13.99 -20.56
C GLY A 385 -7.41 15.05 -19.59
N ILE A 386 -7.00 15.02 -18.31
CA ILE A 386 -7.39 16.06 -17.35
C ILE A 386 -6.90 17.43 -17.82
N ALA A 387 -7.79 18.40 -17.90
CA ALA A 387 -7.47 19.77 -18.29
C ALA A 387 -6.37 20.37 -17.39
N LEU A 388 -5.39 21.01 -18.02
CA LEU A 388 -4.32 21.71 -17.32
C LEU A 388 -4.85 22.99 -16.69
N LEU A 389 -4.39 23.30 -15.47
CA LEU A 389 -4.72 24.55 -14.77
C LEU A 389 -3.54 25.52 -14.86
N PRO A 390 -3.80 26.85 -14.91
CA PRO A 390 -2.73 27.85 -14.89
C PRO A 390 -1.96 27.77 -13.56
N LEU A 391 -0.64 27.84 -13.65
CA LEU A 391 0.25 27.79 -12.48
C LEU A 391 0.20 29.11 -11.69
N PHE A 392 -0.01 30.22 -12.40
CA PHE A 392 -0.14 31.57 -11.84
C PHE A 392 -1.56 32.10 -12.08
N PRO A 393 -2.19 32.77 -11.10
CA PRO A 393 -3.43 33.50 -11.32
C PRO A 393 -3.30 34.45 -12.53
N THR A 394 -4.35 34.56 -13.33
CA THR A 394 -4.41 35.49 -14.47
C THR A 394 -4.08 36.92 -14.01
N GLY A 395 -2.93 37.43 -14.43
CA GLY A 395 -2.48 38.80 -14.14
C GLY A 395 -1.35 38.93 -13.11
N SER A 396 -0.88 37.85 -12.46
CA SER A 396 0.35 37.87 -11.67
C SER A 396 1.54 37.42 -12.52
N SER A 397 2.56 38.29 -12.65
CA SER A 397 3.83 37.90 -13.27
C SER A 397 4.58 36.92 -12.35
N PRO A 398 5.40 35.98 -12.88
CA PRO A 398 6.29 35.16 -12.07
C PRO A 398 7.18 35.97 -11.11
N SER A 399 7.48 37.22 -11.47
CA SER A 399 8.26 38.16 -10.65
C SER A 399 7.54 38.66 -9.39
N ASP A 400 6.21 38.56 -9.33
CA ASP A 400 5.41 39.25 -8.30
C ASP A 400 5.13 38.35 -7.08
N VAL A 401 5.34 37.04 -7.20
CA VAL A 401 5.09 36.07 -6.13
C VAL A 401 6.30 36.03 -5.18
N LYS A 402 6.31 36.92 -4.18
CA LYS A 402 7.18 36.76 -3.00
C LYS A 402 6.72 35.53 -2.21
N PHE A 403 7.45 34.42 -2.36
CA PHE A 403 7.15 33.13 -1.74
C PHE A 403 7.04 33.23 -0.20
N LEU A 404 5.84 32.99 0.33
CA LEU A 404 5.53 32.90 1.77
C LEU A 404 6.00 31.58 2.43
N GLY A 405 6.88 30.81 1.78
CA GLY A 405 7.20 29.43 2.17
C GLY A 405 8.63 29.18 2.66
N GLN A 406 9.54 30.16 2.60
CA GLN A 406 10.84 30.05 3.26
C GLN A 406 10.73 30.47 4.74
N GLU A 407 9.90 29.77 5.51
CA GLU A 407 10.19 29.68 6.94
C GLU A 407 11.44 28.81 7.06
N SER A 408 12.57 29.47 7.30
CA SER A 408 13.83 28.84 7.63
C SER A 408 13.59 27.80 8.73
N SER A 409 13.66 26.53 8.37
CA SER A 409 13.73 25.40 9.29
C SER A 409 15.09 25.40 10.00
N SER A 410 15.36 26.45 10.79
CA SER A 410 16.33 26.44 11.88
C SER A 410 15.67 25.75 13.07
N VAL A 411 15.38 24.46 12.94
CA VAL A 411 15.12 23.61 14.10
C VAL A 411 16.51 23.22 14.60
N GLY A 412 16.90 23.79 15.74
CA GLY A 412 18.15 23.46 16.40
C GLY A 412 18.26 21.96 16.66
N GLU A 413 19.42 21.40 16.31
CA GLU A 413 19.88 20.08 16.74
C GLU A 413 20.14 20.02 18.24
#